data_AF-A0A0L7KMM4-F1
#
_entry.id   AF-A0A0L7KMM4-F1
#
_cell.length_a   1.000
_cell.length_b   1.000
_cell.length_c   1.000
_cell.angle_alpha   90.00
_cell.angle_beta   90.00
_cell.angle_gamma   90.00
#
_symmetry.space_group_name_H-M   'P 1'
#
loop_
_entity.id
_entity.type
_entity.pdbx_description
1 polymer ?
#
loop_
_entity_poly.entity_id
_entity_poly.type
_entity_poly.pdbx_seq_one_letter_code
_entity_poly.pdbx_strand_id
1 'polypeptide(L)'
;MPVPCRTGCGKNAVLKRPKTGDALCKDCFYWAFETEIHFTITKGELFNSGDSVAIAASGGKDSTVLAHVIKTLNERYDYGLNLMLLSIDEGITGYRDDSLETVKRNRDDYDMSLKILSYKDLYGWTMDEIVAQIGRKNNCTFCGRPKTGDALCKDCFYWAFETEIHFTITKGELFNSGDSVAIAASGGKDSTVLAHVIKTLNERYDYGLNLMLLSIDEGITGYRDDSLETVKRNRDDYDMSLKILSYKDLYGWTMDEIVAQIGRKNNCTFCGVFRRQALDRGAALLGVKCIATGHNADDIAETVLMNVLRGDVARLKRCTAITTGSEGTIPRVKPLKYSYEKEIVMYAHYKKLVYFSTECVFAPNAYRGHARALLKDMEKIRPTCIMDIIYSGETMSIKEQVSLPTQGVCTRCNFVSSQAVCKACVLLEGLNKGLPKLGIGKSSKVKRILAEYDLKQAQENAPNGSLENAIKDLDDDSTSQLPNRTKSGTSNNKAENGVLKETNNCTSKNCCSGKCSNTDKPVENSKINTLLEQYGLDETSNENTDEYTHEGDSIENGDDLLINDDEDTCGGSCGKMGSLQIGF
;
A
#
# COMPACT_ATOMS: atom_id res chain seq x y z
N MET A 1 13.26 11.35 29.88
CA MET A 1 13.75 12.56 30.57
C MET A 1 13.04 13.76 29.98
N PRO A 2 12.59 14.74 30.78
CA PRO A 2 11.99 15.96 30.24
C PRO A 2 13.00 16.68 29.35
N VAL A 3 12.58 17.05 28.15
CA VAL A 3 13.44 17.76 27.19
C VAL A 3 13.44 19.24 27.58
N PRO A 4 14.60 19.88 27.79
CA PRO A 4 14.65 21.31 28.10
C PRO A 4 14.21 22.14 26.90
N CYS A 5 13.56 23.29 27.14
CA CYS A 5 13.17 24.21 26.08
C CYS A 5 14.40 24.77 25.34
N ARG A 6 14.38 24.72 24.00
CA ARG A 6 15.51 25.12 23.14
C ARG A 6 15.94 26.58 23.35
N THR A 7 15.03 27.46 23.75
CA THR A 7 15.32 28.89 24.00
C THR A 7 16.12 29.12 25.29
N GLY A 8 16.36 28.11 26.12
CA GLY A 8 17.10 28.25 27.38
C GLY A 8 16.30 28.91 28.51
N CYS A 9 14.97 29.03 28.38
CA CYS A 9 14.10 29.70 29.36
C CYS A 9 13.90 28.97 30.70
N GLY A 10 14.63 27.89 30.96
CA GLY A 10 14.55 27.10 32.20
C GLY A 10 13.31 26.23 32.36
N LYS A 11 12.34 26.26 31.43
CA LYS A 11 11.15 25.40 31.42
C LYS A 11 11.36 24.15 30.55
N ASN A 12 10.58 23.09 30.83
CA ASN A 12 10.55 21.89 30.01
C ASN A 12 9.73 22.12 28.74
N ALA A 13 10.17 21.54 27.63
CA ALA A 13 9.45 21.54 26.38
C ALA A 13 8.19 20.67 26.48
N VAL A 14 7.09 21.18 25.92
CA VAL A 14 5.79 20.49 25.86
C VAL A 14 5.40 20.13 24.43
N LEU A 15 6.03 20.77 23.45
CA LEU A 15 5.77 20.54 22.03
C LEU A 15 7.08 20.61 21.23
N LYS A 16 7.08 19.97 20.06
CA LYS A 16 8.16 20.06 19.08
C LYS A 16 7.63 20.72 17.81
N ARG A 17 8.24 21.82 17.36
CA ARG A 17 7.83 22.52 16.14
C ARG A 17 8.09 21.63 14.91
N PRO A 18 7.10 21.34 14.07
CA PRO A 18 7.31 20.53 12.87
C PRO A 18 8.27 21.17 11.85
N LYS A 19 8.20 22.49 11.68
CA LYS A 19 8.99 23.24 10.69
C LYS A 19 10.49 23.24 10.98
N THR A 20 10.89 23.42 12.23
CA THR A 20 12.30 23.62 12.62
C THR A 20 12.87 22.49 13.47
N GLY A 21 12.01 21.65 14.03
CA GLY A 21 12.39 20.58 14.96
C GLY A 21 12.61 21.05 16.40
N ASP A 22 12.28 22.29 16.74
CA ASP A 22 12.60 22.88 18.06
C ASP A 22 11.68 22.32 19.13
N ALA A 23 12.25 21.80 20.22
CA ALA A 23 11.49 21.46 21.42
C ALA A 23 11.28 22.73 22.26
N LEU A 24 10.04 23.20 22.37
CA LEU A 24 9.69 24.46 23.05
C LEU A 24 8.69 24.24 24.18
N CYS A 25 8.79 25.07 25.22
CA CYS A 25 7.73 25.21 26.22
C CYS A 25 6.56 26.02 25.63
N LYS A 26 5.42 26.06 26.34
CA LYS A 26 4.20 26.73 25.89
C LYS A 26 4.43 28.21 25.54
N ASP A 27 5.06 28.96 26.45
CA ASP A 27 5.24 30.41 26.29
C ASP A 27 6.25 30.74 25.17
N CYS A 28 7.35 29.99 25.10
CA CYS A 28 8.35 30.18 24.04
C CYS A 28 7.82 29.78 22.67
N PHE A 29 6.87 28.84 22.60
CA PHE A 29 6.19 28.53 21.35
C PHE A 29 5.31 29.70 20.89
N TYR A 30 4.49 30.27 21.77
CA TYR A 30 3.65 31.43 21.42
C TYR A 30 4.50 32.60 20.94
N TRP A 31 5.56 32.94 21.69
CA TRP A 31 6.48 33.99 21.29
C TRP A 31 7.11 33.72 19.92
N ALA A 32 7.66 32.52 19.70
CA ALA A 32 8.28 32.17 18.42
C ALA A 32 7.27 32.20 17.25
N PHE A 33 6.03 31.78 17.49
CA PHE A 33 4.96 31.79 16.49
C PHE A 33 4.51 33.21 16.14
N GLU A 34 4.27 34.05 17.15
CA GLU A 34 3.88 35.45 16.98
C GLU A 34 4.98 36.28 16.33
N THR A 35 6.25 36.09 16.71
CA THR A 35 7.38 36.79 16.10
C THR A 35 7.56 36.43 14.62
N GLU A 36 7.30 35.19 14.23
CA GLU A 36 7.34 34.79 12.82
C GLU A 36 6.26 35.52 12.01
N ILE A 37 5.05 35.66 12.57
CA ILE A 37 3.96 36.40 11.93
C ILE A 37 4.27 37.90 11.86
N HIS A 38 4.81 38.50 12.93
CA HIS A 38 5.29 39.88 12.93
C HIS A 38 6.34 40.12 11.83
N PHE A 39 7.30 39.21 11.68
CA PHE A 39 8.31 39.30 10.62
C PHE A 39 7.68 39.20 9.22
N THR A 40 6.68 38.34 9.03
CA THR A 40 5.94 38.28 7.76
C THR A 40 5.18 39.58 7.46
N ILE A 41 4.51 40.16 8.46
CA ILE A 41 3.76 41.42 8.32
C ILE A 41 4.70 42.56 7.94
N THR A 42 5.81 42.71 8.66
CA THR A 42 6.76 43.81 8.48
C THR A 42 7.57 43.66 7.19
N LYS A 43 8.08 42.46 6.90
CA LYS A 43 8.83 42.20 5.65
C LYS A 43 7.94 42.30 4.41
N GLY A 44 6.67 41.93 4.54
CA GLY A 44 5.68 41.99 3.47
C GLY A 44 4.97 43.34 3.34
N GLU A 45 5.28 44.32 4.21
CA GLU A 45 4.61 45.63 4.26
C GLU A 45 3.08 45.52 4.21
N LEU A 46 2.51 44.55 4.95
CA LEU A 46 1.10 44.17 4.78
C LEU A 46 0.11 45.22 5.29
N PHE A 47 0.52 46.10 6.22
CA PHE A 47 -0.32 47.12 6.82
C PHE A 47 0.44 48.43 7.02
N ASN A 48 -0.28 49.54 6.93
CA ASN A 48 0.19 50.86 7.33
C ASN A 48 -0.47 51.30 8.64
N SER A 49 0.19 52.19 9.36
CA SER A 49 -0.37 52.73 10.60
C SER A 49 -1.64 53.54 10.32
N GLY A 50 -2.71 53.28 11.08
CA GLY A 50 -4.03 53.87 10.88
C GLY A 50 -4.96 53.10 9.93
N ASP A 51 -4.50 52.01 9.31
CA ASP A 51 -5.34 51.20 8.43
C ASP A 51 -6.51 50.56 9.20
N SER A 52 -7.69 50.53 8.56
CA SER A 52 -8.85 49.79 9.05
C SER A 52 -8.85 48.39 8.43
N VAL A 53 -8.61 47.38 9.27
CA VAL A 53 -8.41 45.99 8.82
C VAL A 53 -9.57 45.12 9.30
N ALA A 54 -10.27 44.52 8.34
CA ALA A 54 -11.32 43.54 8.60
C ALA A 54 -10.74 42.12 8.57
N ILE A 55 -10.84 41.41 9.69
CA ILE A 55 -10.42 40.03 9.83
C ILE A 55 -11.61 39.12 9.52
N ALA A 56 -11.48 38.30 8.48
CA ALA A 56 -12.49 37.33 8.10
C ALA A 56 -12.65 36.25 9.20
N ALA A 57 -13.82 36.23 9.83
CA ALA A 57 -14.13 35.36 10.97
C ALA A 57 -15.17 34.30 10.57
N SER A 58 -14.70 33.08 10.29
CA SER A 58 -15.56 31.94 9.97
C SER A 58 -16.10 31.21 11.22
N GLY A 59 -15.50 31.41 12.40
CA GLY A 59 -15.80 30.63 13.61
C GLY A 59 -14.94 29.37 13.75
N GLY A 60 -14.08 29.09 12.77
CA GLY A 60 -13.11 28.00 12.83
C GLY A 60 -11.87 28.32 13.65
N LYS A 61 -11.04 27.29 13.87
CA LYS A 61 -9.76 27.40 14.60
C LYS A 61 -8.80 28.43 14.00
N ASP A 62 -8.67 28.46 12.68
CA ASP A 62 -7.64 29.25 12.01
C ASP A 62 -7.97 30.76 12.04
N SER A 63 -9.24 31.12 11.78
CA SER A 63 -9.70 32.51 11.85
C SER A 63 -9.71 33.04 13.28
N THR A 64 -9.99 32.18 14.28
CA THR A 64 -9.89 32.53 15.69
C THR A 64 -8.45 32.83 16.11
N VAL A 65 -7.49 31.99 15.71
CA VAL A 65 -6.07 32.21 16.00
C VAL A 65 -5.57 33.47 15.30
N LEU A 66 -5.97 33.71 14.05
CA LEU A 66 -5.60 34.91 13.31
C LEU A 66 -6.07 36.19 14.01
N ALA A 67 -7.34 36.23 14.43
CA ALA A 67 -7.90 37.37 15.16
C ALA A 67 -7.13 37.66 16.45
N HIS A 68 -6.86 36.61 17.24
CA HIS A 68 -6.10 36.73 18.48
C HIS A 68 -4.68 37.25 18.26
N VAL A 69 -3.96 36.68 17.30
CA VAL A 69 -2.56 37.04 17.03
C VAL A 69 -2.46 38.44 16.47
N ILE A 70 -3.29 38.83 15.51
CA ILE A 70 -3.25 40.19 14.95
C ILE A 70 -3.56 41.23 16.03
N LYS A 71 -4.56 40.98 16.90
CA LYS A 71 -4.84 41.89 18.02
C LYS A 71 -3.65 41.98 18.98
N THR A 72 -3.09 40.84 19.39
CA THR A 72 -1.94 40.79 20.30
C THR A 72 -0.71 41.50 19.71
N LEU A 73 -0.46 41.34 18.41
CA LEU A 73 0.65 42.02 17.73
C LEU A 73 0.40 43.51 17.56
N ASN A 74 -0.83 43.93 17.25
CA ASN A 74 -1.21 45.34 17.14
C ASN A 74 -0.96 46.09 18.44
N GLU A 75 -1.28 45.48 19.59
CA GLU A 75 -1.03 46.05 20.92
C GLU A 75 0.45 45.99 21.32
N ARG A 76 1.14 44.87 21.05
CA ARG A 76 2.53 44.67 21.46
C ARG A 76 3.52 45.55 20.70
N TYR A 77 3.29 45.73 19.40
CA TYR A 77 4.19 46.45 18.50
C TYR A 77 3.65 47.81 18.06
N ASP A 78 2.50 48.23 18.61
CA ASP A 78 1.84 49.51 18.33
C ASP A 78 1.69 49.80 16.84
N TYR A 79 1.08 48.85 16.10
CA TYR A 79 0.86 49.06 14.66
C TYR A 79 -0.15 50.19 14.38
N GLY A 80 -1.00 50.53 15.35
CA GLY A 80 -2.04 51.56 15.19
C GLY A 80 -3.18 51.14 14.26
N LEU A 81 -3.45 49.84 14.13
CA LEU A 81 -4.52 49.32 13.26
C LEU A 81 -5.88 49.42 13.95
N ASN A 82 -6.90 49.81 13.18
CA ASN A 82 -8.28 49.71 13.60
C ASN A 82 -8.86 48.36 13.17
N LEU A 83 -8.99 47.42 14.11
CA LEU A 83 -9.34 46.04 13.82
C LEU A 83 -10.85 45.79 13.97
N MET A 84 -11.43 45.07 13.01
CA MET A 84 -12.80 44.58 13.09
C MET A 84 -12.92 43.14 12.61
N LEU A 85 -13.87 42.39 13.16
CA LEU A 85 -14.26 41.07 12.67
C LEU A 85 -15.33 41.23 11.58
N LEU A 86 -15.16 40.51 10.48
CA LEU A 86 -16.15 40.41 9.41
C LEU A 86 -16.56 38.96 9.23
N SER A 87 -17.84 38.68 9.37
CA SER A 87 -18.41 37.35 9.21
C SER A 87 -19.51 37.35 8.17
N ILE A 88 -19.56 36.31 7.35
CA ILE A 88 -20.61 36.11 6.35
C ILE A 88 -21.57 35.04 6.85
N ASP A 89 -22.86 35.32 6.88
CA ASP A 89 -23.90 34.34 7.20
C ASP A 89 -24.54 33.85 5.90
N GLU A 90 -24.13 32.67 5.45
CA GLU A 90 -24.66 32.04 4.25
C GLU A 90 -26.08 31.50 4.45
N GLY A 91 -26.59 31.45 5.69
CA GLY A 91 -27.92 30.91 6.02
C GLY A 91 -28.00 29.39 5.83
N ILE A 92 -26.97 28.66 6.26
CA ILE A 92 -26.91 27.20 6.29
C ILE A 92 -27.32 26.72 7.68
N THR A 93 -28.55 26.19 7.79
CA THR A 93 -29.14 25.76 9.07
C THR A 93 -28.31 24.64 9.73
N GLY A 94 -28.01 24.79 11.02
CA GLY A 94 -27.33 23.77 11.84
C GLY A 94 -25.81 23.67 11.66
N TYR A 95 -25.22 24.43 10.74
CA TYR A 95 -23.76 24.61 10.66
C TYR A 95 -23.37 26.05 11.01
N ARG A 96 -24.10 27.02 10.48
CA ARG A 96 -23.74 28.42 10.62
C ARG A 96 -24.12 28.99 11.99
N ASP A 97 -25.16 28.44 12.62
CA ASP A 97 -25.61 28.83 13.95
C ASP A 97 -24.48 28.71 15.00
N ASP A 98 -23.90 27.53 15.13
CA ASP A 98 -22.80 27.25 16.07
C ASP A 98 -21.52 28.06 15.74
N SER A 99 -21.26 28.23 14.45
CA SER A 99 -20.09 28.97 13.97
C SER A 99 -20.20 30.46 14.29
N LEU A 100 -21.39 31.05 14.12
CA LEU A 100 -21.65 32.46 14.44
C LEU A 100 -21.64 32.72 15.94
N GLU A 101 -22.09 31.78 16.76
CA GLU A 101 -21.93 31.87 18.21
C GLU A 101 -20.46 31.94 18.62
N THR A 102 -19.61 31.12 18.00
CA THR A 102 -18.16 31.17 18.21
C THR A 102 -17.56 32.53 17.78
N VAL A 103 -18.01 33.08 16.65
CA VAL A 103 -17.57 34.42 16.20
C VAL A 103 -18.00 35.52 17.16
N LYS A 104 -19.23 35.45 17.70
CA LYS A 104 -19.73 36.39 18.71
C LYS A 104 -18.92 36.29 20.00
N ARG A 105 -18.57 35.08 20.44
CA ARG A 105 -17.69 34.88 21.59
C ARG A 105 -16.31 35.50 21.35
N ASN A 106 -15.72 35.27 20.18
CA ASN A 106 -14.43 35.87 19.82
C ASN A 106 -14.47 37.41 19.82
N ARG A 107 -15.60 38.01 19.38
CA ARG A 107 -15.81 39.46 19.46
C ARG A 107 -15.71 39.95 20.91
N ASP A 108 -16.36 39.24 21.82
CA ASP A 108 -16.42 39.62 23.24
C ASP A 108 -15.08 39.35 23.95
N ASP A 109 -14.47 38.19 23.69
CA ASP A 109 -13.17 37.80 24.27
C ASP A 109 -12.04 38.74 23.83
N TYR A 110 -12.10 39.22 22.59
CA TYR A 110 -11.08 40.08 22.01
C TYR A 110 -11.49 41.55 21.98
N ASP A 111 -12.62 41.98 22.54
CA ASP A 111 -13.09 43.37 22.49
C ASP A 111 -12.86 44.04 21.10
N MET A 112 -13.44 43.43 20.07
CA MET A 112 -13.35 43.90 18.68
C MET A 112 -14.74 44.23 18.16
N SER A 113 -14.86 45.15 17.21
CA SER A 113 -16.13 45.35 16.51
C SER A 113 -16.43 44.17 15.58
N LEU A 114 -17.70 43.75 15.45
CA LEU A 114 -18.12 42.66 14.58
C LEU A 114 -19.17 43.13 13.60
N LYS A 115 -18.95 42.87 12.32
CA LYS A 115 -19.95 43.05 11.26
C LYS A 115 -20.31 41.67 10.70
N ILE A 116 -21.60 41.33 10.75
CA ILE A 116 -22.16 40.13 10.12
C ILE A 116 -22.92 40.59 8.89
N LEU A 117 -22.62 40.01 7.73
CA LEU A 117 -23.37 40.21 6.50
C LEU A 117 -24.06 38.91 6.13
N SER A 118 -25.38 38.90 5.97
CA SER A 118 -26.07 37.70 5.53
C SER A 118 -26.22 37.66 4.01
N TYR A 119 -26.18 36.46 3.44
CA TYR A 119 -26.52 36.24 2.03
C TYR A 119 -27.97 36.67 1.72
N LYS A 120 -28.86 36.53 2.71
CA LYS A 120 -30.25 36.99 2.58
C LYS A 120 -30.31 38.50 2.37
N ASP A 121 -29.53 39.27 3.11
CA ASP A 121 -29.50 40.73 2.98
C ASP A 121 -28.76 41.21 1.73
N LEU A 122 -27.68 40.49 1.35
CA LEU A 122 -26.84 40.86 0.20
C LEU A 122 -27.46 40.46 -1.14
N TYR A 123 -28.05 39.28 -1.21
CA TYR A 123 -28.45 38.64 -2.47
C TYR A 123 -29.94 38.30 -2.52
N GLY A 124 -30.69 38.46 -1.42
CA GLY A 124 -32.11 38.11 -1.33
C GLY A 124 -32.38 36.61 -1.11
N TRP A 125 -31.34 35.80 -0.95
CA TRP A 125 -31.42 34.34 -0.83
C TRP A 125 -30.48 33.81 0.24
N THR A 126 -30.91 32.83 1.03
CA THR A 126 -29.98 31.97 1.80
C THR A 126 -29.45 30.83 0.95
N MET A 127 -28.35 30.22 1.37
CA MET A 127 -27.84 29.02 0.72
C MET A 127 -28.85 27.87 0.81
N ASP A 128 -29.60 27.74 1.91
CA ASP A 128 -30.68 26.77 2.04
C ASP A 128 -31.82 27.01 1.04
N GLU A 129 -32.20 28.28 0.80
CA GLU A 129 -33.21 28.66 -0.19
C GLU A 129 -32.73 28.42 -1.63
N ILE A 130 -31.46 28.73 -1.93
CA ILE A 130 -30.82 28.43 -3.22
C ILE A 130 -30.86 26.91 -3.47
N VAL A 131 -30.49 26.11 -2.47
CA VAL A 131 -30.52 24.64 -2.55
C VAL A 131 -31.96 24.11 -2.71
N ALA A 132 -32.94 24.75 -2.08
CA ALA A 132 -34.35 24.39 -2.23
C ALA A 132 -34.87 24.69 -3.65
N GLN A 133 -34.49 25.82 -4.25
CA GLN A 133 -35.00 26.28 -5.54
C GLN A 133 -34.33 25.62 -6.75
N ILE A 134 -33.01 25.38 -6.69
CA ILE A 134 -32.30 24.57 -7.70
C ILE A 134 -32.79 23.11 -7.68
N GLY A 135 -33.52 22.75 -6.61
CA GLY A 135 -33.82 21.39 -6.24
C GLY A 135 -32.54 20.72 -5.74
N ARG A 136 -32.65 19.95 -4.66
CA ARG A 136 -31.67 18.89 -4.45
C ARG A 136 -31.75 17.99 -5.68
N LYS A 137 -30.81 18.11 -6.63
CA LYS A 137 -30.57 17.10 -7.67
C LYS A 137 -30.23 15.80 -6.95
N ASN A 138 -31.28 15.11 -6.52
CA ASN A 138 -31.29 13.95 -5.65
C ASN A 138 -30.54 14.15 -4.32
N ASN A 139 -31.15 13.68 -3.23
CA ASN A 139 -30.49 13.52 -1.93
C ASN A 139 -29.50 12.35 -1.93
N CYS A 140 -28.75 12.26 -3.02
CA CYS A 140 -27.86 11.20 -3.38
C CYS A 140 -26.49 11.73 -2.96
N THR A 141 -26.06 11.36 -1.74
CA THR A 141 -24.72 11.69 -1.24
C THR A 141 -23.73 11.35 -2.35
N PHE A 142 -23.13 12.38 -2.93
CA PHE A 142 -22.27 12.24 -4.09
C PHE A 142 -21.05 11.44 -3.66
N CYS A 143 -20.95 10.20 -4.13
CA CYS A 143 -19.77 9.40 -3.96
C CYS A 143 -19.00 9.45 -5.28
N GLY A 144 -17.96 10.30 -5.34
CA GLY A 144 -17.03 10.27 -6.46
C GLY A 144 -16.39 8.87 -6.51
N ARG A 145 -16.53 8.16 -7.63
CA ARG A 145 -15.89 6.84 -7.79
C ARG A 145 -14.37 7.03 -7.81
N PRO A 146 -13.60 6.42 -6.88
CA PRO A 146 -12.14 6.55 -6.87
C PRO A 146 -11.46 6.11 -8.17
N LYS A 147 -12.06 5.13 -8.87
CA LYS A 147 -11.51 4.53 -10.09
C LYS A 147 -11.68 5.40 -11.34
N THR A 148 -12.83 6.05 -11.50
CA THR A 148 -13.21 6.77 -12.73
C THR A 148 -13.40 8.27 -12.53
N GLY A 149 -13.57 8.74 -11.29
CA GLY A 149 -13.97 10.10 -10.97
C GLY A 149 -15.46 10.37 -11.10
N ASP A 150 -16.26 9.35 -11.50
CA ASP A 150 -17.68 9.55 -11.79
C ASP A 150 -18.49 9.95 -10.56
N ALA A 151 -19.39 10.89 -10.83
CA ALA A 151 -20.42 11.42 -9.97
C ALA A 151 -21.56 10.42 -9.77
N LEU A 152 -21.41 9.44 -8.88
CA LEU A 152 -22.50 8.49 -8.60
C LEU A 152 -23.15 8.78 -7.26
N CYS A 153 -24.38 8.31 -7.13
CA CYS A 153 -24.99 8.20 -5.82
C CYS A 153 -25.10 6.77 -5.34
N LYS A 154 -25.49 6.59 -4.08
CA LYS A 154 -25.35 5.30 -3.36
C LYS A 154 -25.94 4.12 -4.14
N ASP A 155 -27.17 4.22 -4.62
CA ASP A 155 -27.82 3.12 -5.34
C ASP A 155 -27.16 2.84 -6.69
N CYS A 156 -26.84 3.91 -7.44
CA CYS A 156 -26.10 3.79 -8.70
C CYS A 156 -24.69 3.21 -8.49
N PHE A 157 -24.03 3.57 -7.40
CA PHE A 157 -22.72 3.04 -7.02
C PHE A 157 -22.80 1.56 -6.66
N TYR A 158 -23.80 1.13 -5.88
CA TYR A 158 -24.00 -0.30 -5.60
C TYR A 158 -24.21 -1.09 -6.88
N TRP A 159 -25.11 -0.61 -7.74
CA TRP A 159 -25.40 -1.26 -9.00
C TRP A 159 -24.16 -1.34 -9.90
N ALA A 160 -23.42 -0.23 -10.05
CA ALA A 160 -22.19 -0.21 -10.85
C ALA A 160 -21.11 -1.14 -10.28
N PHE A 161 -20.86 -1.07 -8.97
CA PHE A 161 -19.86 -1.88 -8.28
C PHE A 161 -20.16 -3.38 -8.38
N GLU A 162 -21.41 -3.77 -8.11
CA GLU A 162 -21.85 -5.18 -8.20
C GLU A 162 -21.85 -5.68 -9.65
N THR A 163 -22.24 -4.85 -10.61
CA THR A 163 -22.25 -5.19 -12.04
C THR A 163 -20.83 -5.38 -12.59
N GLU A 164 -19.86 -4.58 -12.16
CA GLU A 164 -18.45 -4.78 -12.53
C GLU A 164 -17.89 -6.11 -12.01
N ILE A 165 -18.29 -6.51 -10.80
CA ILE A 165 -17.89 -7.79 -10.22
C ILE A 165 -18.59 -8.94 -10.97
N HIS A 166 -19.88 -8.79 -11.29
CA HIS A 166 -20.61 -9.74 -12.14
C HIS A 166 -19.90 -9.93 -13.48
N PHE A 167 -19.51 -8.83 -14.15
CA PHE A 167 -18.77 -8.89 -15.41
C PHE A 167 -17.41 -9.57 -15.26
N THR A 168 -16.71 -9.33 -14.15
CA THR A 168 -15.44 -9.99 -13.83
C THR A 168 -15.62 -11.50 -13.65
N ILE A 169 -16.71 -11.92 -13.00
CA ILE A 169 -17.06 -13.33 -12.80
C ILE A 169 -17.39 -14.01 -14.13
N THR A 170 -18.24 -13.40 -14.95
CA THR A 170 -18.71 -14.00 -16.22
C THR A 170 -17.62 -14.02 -17.28
N LYS A 171 -16.89 -12.90 -17.46
CA LYS A 171 -15.75 -12.84 -18.40
C LYS A 171 -14.61 -13.78 -18.00
N GLY A 172 -14.44 -14.00 -16.70
CA GLY A 172 -13.44 -14.92 -16.16
C GLY A 172 -13.88 -16.37 -16.06
N GLU A 173 -15.15 -16.68 -16.40
CA GLU A 173 -15.77 -18.00 -16.24
C GLU A 173 -15.48 -18.62 -14.86
N LEU A 174 -15.61 -17.81 -13.80
CA LEU A 174 -15.14 -18.22 -12.46
C LEU A 174 -15.97 -19.32 -11.81
N PHE A 175 -17.24 -19.44 -12.19
CA PHE A 175 -18.20 -20.37 -11.61
C PHE A 175 -19.13 -20.96 -12.68
N ASN A 176 -19.61 -22.17 -12.43
CA ASN A 176 -20.70 -22.82 -13.15
C ASN A 176 -21.90 -23.02 -12.23
N SER A 177 -23.08 -23.18 -12.82
CA SER A 177 -24.28 -23.47 -12.05
C SER A 177 -24.16 -24.78 -11.27
N GLY A 178 -24.54 -24.76 -9.99
CA GLY A 178 -24.39 -25.89 -9.07
C GLY A 178 -23.02 -26.03 -8.40
N ASP A 179 -22.05 -25.15 -8.71
CA ASP A 179 -20.74 -25.22 -8.07
C ASP A 179 -20.82 -24.93 -6.57
N SER A 180 -20.05 -25.71 -5.79
CA SER A 180 -19.85 -25.46 -4.36
C SER A 180 -18.60 -24.59 -4.15
N VAL A 181 -18.76 -23.41 -3.56
CA VAL A 181 -17.71 -22.38 -3.46
C VAL A 181 -17.44 -22.04 -2.00
N ALA A 182 -16.18 -22.18 -1.57
CA ALA A 182 -15.75 -21.70 -0.26
C ALA A 182 -15.27 -20.24 -0.35
N ILE A 183 -15.91 -19.33 0.36
CA ILE A 183 -15.45 -17.95 0.53
C ILE A 183 -14.48 -17.90 1.70
N ALA A 184 -13.22 -17.53 1.42
CA ALA A 184 -12.21 -17.39 2.45
C ALA A 184 -12.50 -16.15 3.32
N ALA A 185 -13.05 -16.36 4.50
CA ALA A 185 -13.51 -15.32 5.41
C ALA A 185 -12.46 -15.01 6.48
N SER A 186 -11.78 -13.86 6.34
CA SER A 186 -10.84 -13.38 7.37
C SER A 186 -11.53 -12.51 8.42
N GLY A 187 -12.79 -12.10 8.21
CA GLY A 187 -13.49 -11.12 9.04
C GLY A 187 -13.16 -9.68 8.67
N GLY A 188 -12.16 -9.44 7.80
CA GLY A 188 -11.83 -8.12 7.29
C GLY A 188 -12.81 -7.61 6.25
N LYS A 189 -12.67 -6.33 5.89
CA LYS A 189 -13.53 -5.62 4.92
C LYS A 189 -13.65 -6.36 3.58
N ASP A 190 -12.53 -6.78 2.99
CA ASP A 190 -12.52 -7.31 1.62
C ASP A 190 -13.23 -8.66 1.54
N SER A 191 -12.99 -9.54 2.51
CA SER A 191 -13.67 -10.85 2.57
C SER A 191 -15.15 -10.72 2.92
N THR A 192 -15.53 -9.72 3.70
CA THR A 192 -16.93 -9.47 4.08
C THR A 192 -17.72 -8.92 2.90
N VAL A 193 -17.17 -7.94 2.19
CA VAL A 193 -17.76 -7.41 0.95
C VAL A 193 -17.86 -8.51 -0.10
N LEU A 194 -16.83 -9.34 -0.26
CA LEU A 194 -16.87 -10.49 -1.16
C LEU A 194 -18.04 -11.43 -0.84
N ALA A 195 -18.22 -11.80 0.43
CA ALA A 195 -19.31 -12.68 0.84
C ALA A 195 -20.68 -12.09 0.53
N HIS A 196 -20.90 -10.83 0.90
CA HIS A 196 -22.14 -10.11 0.65
C HIS A 196 -22.44 -9.96 -0.85
N VAL A 197 -21.44 -9.54 -1.64
CA VAL A 197 -21.63 -9.32 -3.09
C VAL A 197 -21.87 -10.64 -3.81
N ILE A 198 -21.11 -11.71 -3.54
CA ILE A 198 -21.35 -13.01 -4.19
C ILE A 198 -22.75 -13.52 -3.84
N LYS A 199 -23.20 -13.38 -2.59
CA LYS A 199 -24.58 -13.75 -2.20
C LYS A 199 -25.62 -12.97 -3.00
N THR A 200 -25.46 -11.64 -3.04
CA THR A 200 -26.36 -10.74 -3.77
C THR A 200 -26.41 -11.07 -5.26
N LEU A 201 -25.26 -11.36 -5.87
CA LEU A 201 -25.16 -11.73 -7.29
C LEU A 201 -25.72 -13.13 -7.56
N ASN A 202 -25.51 -14.08 -6.65
CA ASN A 202 -26.06 -15.44 -6.75
C ASN A 202 -27.59 -15.40 -6.79
N GLU A 203 -28.21 -14.54 -5.98
CA GLU A 203 -29.67 -14.35 -5.95
C GLU A 203 -30.18 -13.53 -7.14
N ARG A 204 -29.49 -12.44 -7.51
CA ARG A 204 -29.92 -11.55 -8.59
C ARG A 204 -29.84 -12.19 -9.97
N TYR A 205 -28.78 -12.97 -10.22
CA TYR A 205 -28.48 -13.56 -11.53
C TYR A 205 -28.68 -15.07 -11.56
N ASP A 206 -29.23 -15.66 -10.50
CA ASP A 206 -29.51 -17.09 -10.36
C ASP A 206 -28.32 -17.98 -10.75
N TYR A 207 -27.14 -17.71 -10.17
CA TYR A 207 -25.96 -18.53 -10.46
C TYR A 207 -26.10 -19.97 -9.94
N GLY A 208 -27.00 -20.23 -9.00
CA GLY A 208 -27.21 -21.57 -8.42
C GLY A 208 -26.00 -22.09 -7.62
N LEU A 209 -25.20 -21.19 -7.02
CA LEU A 209 -24.01 -21.56 -6.25
C LEU A 209 -24.37 -22.00 -4.83
N ASN A 210 -23.67 -23.03 -4.35
CA ASN A 210 -23.68 -23.41 -2.94
C ASN A 210 -22.53 -22.70 -2.21
N LEU A 211 -22.86 -21.65 -1.46
CA LEU A 211 -21.89 -20.76 -0.82
C LEU A 211 -21.61 -21.17 0.63
N MET A 212 -20.33 -21.28 0.98
CA MET A 212 -19.88 -21.62 2.33
C MET A 212 -18.75 -20.70 2.76
N LEU A 213 -18.68 -20.35 4.04
CA LEU A 213 -17.59 -19.60 4.63
C LEU A 213 -16.50 -20.55 5.15
N LEU A 214 -15.25 -20.27 4.79
CA LEU A 214 -14.08 -20.96 5.32
C LEU A 214 -13.16 -19.96 6.02
N SER A 215 -12.97 -20.14 7.32
CA SER A 215 -12.16 -19.25 8.16
C SER A 215 -11.01 -20.01 8.81
N ILE A 216 -9.83 -19.39 8.88
CA ILE A 216 -8.64 -19.98 9.49
C ILE A 216 -8.30 -19.21 10.76
N ASP A 217 -8.27 -19.87 11.90
CA ASP A 217 -7.84 -19.29 13.17
C ASP A 217 -6.31 -19.47 13.34
N GLU A 218 -5.57 -18.37 13.19
CA GLU A 218 -4.12 -18.37 13.36
C GLU A 218 -3.67 -18.42 14.83
N GLY A 219 -4.57 -18.21 15.80
CA GLY A 219 -4.24 -18.12 17.22
C GLY A 219 -3.38 -16.90 17.55
N ILE A 220 -3.83 -15.71 17.14
CA ILE A 220 -3.22 -14.41 17.52
C ILE A 220 -4.12 -13.75 18.55
N THR A 221 -3.65 -13.71 19.80
CA THR A 221 -4.41 -13.22 20.95
C THR A 221 -4.79 -11.75 20.79
N GLY A 222 -6.07 -11.42 21.05
CA GLY A 222 -6.57 -10.04 20.98
C GLY A 222 -6.67 -9.46 19.57
N TYR A 223 -6.52 -10.30 18.54
CA TYR A 223 -6.78 -9.96 17.14
C TYR A 223 -7.77 -10.94 16.54
N ARG A 224 -7.52 -12.25 16.70
CA ARG A 224 -8.32 -13.26 16.00
C ARG A 224 -9.66 -13.54 16.67
N ASP A 225 -9.76 -13.34 17.97
CA ASP A 225 -10.99 -13.53 18.75
C ASP A 225 -12.14 -12.65 18.20
N ASP A 226 -11.93 -11.34 18.16
CA ASP A 226 -12.88 -10.33 17.66
C ASP A 226 -13.20 -10.53 16.16
N SER A 227 -12.16 -10.89 15.40
CA SER A 227 -12.25 -11.15 13.98
C SER A 227 -13.10 -12.40 13.67
N LEU A 228 -13.00 -13.46 14.46
CA LEU A 228 -13.84 -14.66 14.33
C LEU A 228 -15.27 -14.41 14.78
N GLU A 229 -15.50 -13.56 15.77
CA GLU A 229 -16.86 -13.15 16.14
C GLU A 229 -17.56 -12.46 14.98
N THR A 230 -16.84 -11.57 14.27
CA THR A 230 -17.34 -10.93 13.06
C THR A 230 -17.69 -11.95 11.97
N VAL A 231 -16.85 -12.97 11.76
CA VAL A 231 -17.14 -14.04 10.78
C VAL A 231 -18.36 -14.86 11.19
N LYS A 232 -18.58 -15.10 12.49
CA LYS A 232 -19.79 -15.77 12.98
C LYS A 232 -21.04 -14.93 12.76
N ARG A 233 -20.96 -13.60 12.91
CA ARG A 233 -22.08 -12.70 12.55
C ARG A 233 -22.35 -12.73 11.05
N ASN A 234 -21.32 -12.66 10.21
CA ASN A 234 -21.48 -12.79 8.75
C ASN A 234 -22.13 -14.12 8.33
N ARG A 235 -21.83 -15.22 9.04
CA ARG A 235 -22.51 -16.52 8.83
C ARG A 235 -24.02 -16.39 9.01
N ASP A 236 -24.43 -15.72 10.09
CA ASP A 236 -25.83 -15.56 10.48
C ASP A 236 -26.55 -14.55 9.58
N ASP A 237 -25.89 -13.43 9.25
CA ASP A 237 -26.44 -12.37 8.39
C ASP A 237 -26.66 -12.83 6.94
N TYR A 238 -25.79 -13.71 6.43
CA TYR A 238 -25.82 -14.15 5.03
C TYR A 238 -26.39 -15.56 4.83
N ASP A 239 -26.79 -16.23 5.91
CA ASP A 239 -27.28 -17.62 5.92
C ASP A 239 -26.36 -18.56 5.13
N MET A 240 -25.07 -18.56 5.49
CA MET A 240 -24.06 -19.43 4.87
C MET A 240 -23.46 -20.36 5.91
N SER A 241 -23.19 -21.62 5.57
CA SER A 241 -22.47 -22.51 6.50
C SER A 241 -21.04 -22.03 6.74
N LEU A 242 -20.52 -22.21 7.96
CA LEU A 242 -19.17 -21.76 8.35
C LEU A 242 -18.32 -22.92 8.85
N LYS A 243 -17.14 -23.09 8.26
CA LYS A 243 -16.09 -23.97 8.75
C LYS A 243 -14.92 -23.14 9.28
N ILE A 244 -14.52 -23.40 10.52
CA ILE A 244 -13.34 -22.82 11.14
C ILE A 244 -12.30 -23.93 11.31
N LEU A 245 -11.05 -23.65 10.94
CA LEU A 245 -9.88 -24.51 11.22
C LEU A 245 -8.83 -23.70 11.97
N SER A 246 -8.26 -24.23 13.04
CA SER A 246 -7.20 -23.55 13.79
C SER A 246 -5.81 -24.05 13.41
N TYR A 247 -4.80 -23.18 13.53
CA TYR A 247 -3.40 -23.61 13.41
C TYR A 247 -3.01 -24.58 14.52
N LYS A 248 -3.59 -24.42 15.71
CA LYS A 248 -3.35 -25.34 16.83
C LYS A 248 -3.74 -26.77 16.47
N ASP A 249 -4.90 -26.95 15.85
CA ASP A 249 -5.38 -28.28 15.43
C ASP A 249 -4.61 -28.81 14.22
N LEU A 250 -4.29 -27.95 13.25
CA LEU A 250 -3.66 -28.37 11.99
C LEU A 250 -2.16 -28.64 12.11
N TYR A 251 -1.48 -27.94 13.02
CA TYR A 251 -0.03 -27.88 13.10
C TYR A 251 0.52 -28.10 14.52
N GLY A 252 -0.30 -28.03 15.57
CA GLY A 252 0.16 -28.06 16.97
C GLY A 252 0.68 -26.72 17.49
N TRP A 253 0.71 -25.69 16.65
CA TRP A 253 1.29 -24.38 16.93
C TRP A 253 0.31 -23.26 16.61
N THR A 254 0.22 -22.26 17.48
CA THR A 254 -0.40 -20.95 17.19
C THR A 254 0.62 -19.97 16.63
N MET A 255 0.17 -18.88 16.02
CA MET A 255 1.08 -17.81 15.58
C MET A 255 1.80 -17.14 16.75
N ASP A 256 1.16 -17.00 17.91
CA ASP A 256 1.81 -16.44 19.10
C ASP A 256 2.95 -17.33 19.59
N GLU A 257 2.75 -18.65 19.64
CA GLU A 257 3.82 -19.62 19.98
C GLU A 257 4.97 -19.59 18.96
N ILE A 258 4.64 -19.48 17.67
CA ILE A 258 5.65 -19.36 16.60
C ILE A 258 6.47 -18.07 16.78
N VAL A 259 5.81 -16.94 17.02
CA VAL A 259 6.49 -15.65 17.21
C VAL A 259 7.36 -15.67 18.47
N ALA A 260 6.94 -16.34 19.54
CA ALA A 260 7.76 -16.53 20.74
C ALA A 260 9.08 -17.28 20.44
N GLN A 261 9.05 -18.26 19.52
CA GLN A 261 10.24 -19.02 19.12
C GLN A 261 11.15 -18.28 18.13
N ILE A 262 10.57 -17.59 17.12
CA ILE A 262 11.33 -17.06 15.98
C ILE A 262 11.63 -15.56 16.09
N GLY A 263 10.90 -14.86 16.97
CA GLY A 263 10.86 -13.41 17.06
C GLY A 263 9.93 -12.74 16.03
N ARG A 264 9.91 -11.40 16.02
CA ARG A 264 8.98 -10.62 15.17
C ARG A 264 9.41 -10.52 13.69
N LYS A 265 10.64 -10.94 13.35
CA LYS A 265 11.13 -10.91 11.97
C LYS A 265 10.74 -12.20 11.24
N ASN A 266 10.29 -12.07 9.99
CA ASN A 266 9.91 -13.18 9.11
C ASN A 266 8.69 -14.03 9.54
N ASN A 267 7.96 -13.68 10.60
CA ASN A 267 6.78 -14.42 11.06
C ASN A 267 5.67 -14.55 10.00
N CYS A 268 5.50 -13.51 9.17
CA CYS A 268 4.54 -13.48 8.07
C CYS A 268 4.85 -14.55 7.01
N THR A 269 6.09 -15.06 6.96
CA THR A 269 6.46 -16.19 6.08
C THR A 269 5.80 -17.47 6.56
N PHE A 270 5.84 -17.76 7.86
CA PHE A 270 5.13 -18.92 8.44
C PHE A 270 3.63 -18.76 8.27
N CYS A 271 3.09 -17.62 8.71
CA CYS A 271 1.67 -17.35 8.63
C CYS A 271 1.14 -17.49 7.20
N GLY A 272 1.81 -16.89 6.20
CA GLY A 272 1.36 -16.97 4.81
C GLY A 272 1.50 -18.35 4.18
N VAL A 273 2.46 -19.19 4.61
CA VAL A 273 2.61 -20.57 4.13
C VAL A 273 1.56 -21.47 4.76
N PHE A 274 1.39 -21.40 6.08
CA PHE A 274 0.40 -22.18 6.82
C PHE A 274 -1.03 -21.79 6.43
N ARG A 275 -1.35 -20.50 6.27
CA ARG A 275 -2.68 -20.05 5.85
C ARG A 275 -3.10 -20.64 4.51
N ARG A 276 -2.17 -20.66 3.54
CA ARG A 276 -2.45 -21.25 2.22
C ARG A 276 -2.76 -22.73 2.32
N GLN A 277 -1.91 -23.49 3.02
CA GLN A 277 -2.14 -24.93 3.19
C GLN A 277 -3.39 -25.23 4.02
N ALA A 278 -3.70 -24.43 5.04
CA ALA A 278 -4.90 -24.55 5.86
C ALA A 278 -6.17 -24.30 5.04
N LEU A 279 -6.17 -23.32 4.15
CA LEU A 279 -7.26 -23.10 3.19
C LEU A 279 -7.42 -24.28 2.23
N ASP A 280 -6.33 -24.83 1.70
CA ASP A 280 -6.40 -26.00 0.80
C ASP A 280 -6.96 -27.23 1.53
N ARG A 281 -6.55 -27.45 2.79
CA ARG A 281 -7.09 -28.51 3.67
C ARG A 281 -8.58 -28.29 3.95
N GLY A 282 -8.97 -27.08 4.32
CA GLY A 282 -10.37 -26.75 4.62
C GLY A 282 -11.28 -26.89 3.41
N ALA A 283 -10.80 -26.49 2.24
CA ALA A 283 -11.52 -26.65 1.00
C ALA A 283 -11.68 -28.13 0.62
N ALA A 284 -10.64 -28.95 0.81
CA ALA A 284 -10.73 -30.40 0.60
C ALA A 284 -11.72 -31.07 1.56
N LEU A 285 -11.75 -30.65 2.84
CA LEU A 285 -12.71 -31.15 3.84
C LEU A 285 -14.16 -30.78 3.51
N LEU A 286 -14.38 -29.62 2.90
CA LEU A 286 -15.72 -29.18 2.48
C LEU A 286 -16.15 -29.74 1.12
N GLY A 287 -15.25 -30.39 0.38
CA GLY A 287 -15.54 -30.89 -0.97
C GLY A 287 -15.89 -29.79 -1.97
N VAL A 288 -15.35 -28.58 -1.81
CA VAL A 288 -15.66 -27.45 -2.70
C VAL A 288 -14.93 -27.53 -4.04
N LYS A 289 -15.55 -26.96 -5.06
CA LYS A 289 -14.98 -26.81 -6.39
C LYS A 289 -13.86 -25.77 -6.41
N CYS A 290 -14.06 -24.64 -5.73
CA CYS A 290 -13.08 -23.54 -5.71
C CYS A 290 -13.15 -22.72 -4.41
N ILE A 291 -12.11 -21.90 -4.20
CA ILE A 291 -12.01 -20.96 -3.07
C ILE A 291 -12.06 -19.53 -3.60
N ALA A 292 -13.06 -18.74 -3.23
CA ALA A 292 -13.11 -17.31 -3.51
C ALA A 292 -12.32 -16.53 -2.45
N THR A 293 -11.45 -15.63 -2.89
CA THR A 293 -10.62 -14.81 -1.98
C THR A 293 -10.83 -13.32 -2.24
N GLY A 294 -10.84 -12.51 -1.17
CA GLY A 294 -11.08 -11.06 -1.23
C GLY A 294 -9.90 -10.23 -1.74
N HIS A 295 -9.03 -10.77 -2.60
CA HIS A 295 -7.92 -9.98 -3.16
C HIS A 295 -8.48 -8.96 -4.14
N ASN A 296 -8.19 -7.69 -3.87
CA ASN A 296 -8.67 -6.54 -4.65
C ASN A 296 -7.62 -6.03 -5.66
N ALA A 297 -7.93 -4.98 -6.43
CA ALA A 297 -7.03 -4.43 -7.43
C ALA A 297 -5.70 -3.95 -6.82
N ASP A 298 -5.74 -3.25 -5.68
CA ASP A 298 -4.55 -2.80 -4.95
C ASP A 298 -3.64 -3.97 -4.56
N ASP A 299 -4.19 -5.07 -4.03
CA ASP A 299 -3.41 -6.27 -3.68
C ASP A 299 -2.67 -6.88 -4.88
N ILE A 300 -3.31 -6.88 -6.06
CA ILE A 300 -2.72 -7.39 -7.29
C ILE A 300 -1.64 -6.44 -7.80
N ALA A 301 -1.89 -5.14 -7.81
CA ALA A 301 -0.90 -4.12 -8.19
C ALA A 301 0.33 -4.13 -7.26
N GLU A 302 0.11 -4.22 -5.94
CA GLU A 302 1.18 -4.41 -4.95
C GLU A 302 2.00 -5.66 -5.27
N THR A 303 1.33 -6.77 -5.63
CA THR A 303 2.01 -8.03 -5.94
C THR A 303 2.83 -7.95 -7.23
N VAL A 304 2.31 -7.29 -8.28
CA VAL A 304 3.05 -7.02 -9.52
C VAL A 304 4.30 -6.21 -9.20
N LEU A 305 4.15 -5.08 -8.50
CA LEU A 305 5.25 -4.19 -8.13
C LEU A 305 6.32 -4.91 -7.29
N MET A 306 5.90 -5.67 -6.28
CA MET A 306 6.81 -6.48 -5.45
C MET A 306 7.59 -7.52 -6.26
N ASN A 307 6.99 -8.14 -7.28
CA ASN A 307 7.67 -9.14 -8.11
C ASN A 307 8.63 -8.50 -9.12
N VAL A 308 8.27 -7.34 -9.68
CA VAL A 308 9.15 -6.53 -10.53
C VAL A 308 10.39 -6.11 -9.74
N LEU A 309 10.22 -5.50 -8.56
CA LEU A 309 11.32 -5.03 -7.71
C LEU A 309 12.24 -6.17 -7.21
N ARG A 310 11.72 -7.40 -7.15
CA ARG A 310 12.50 -8.60 -6.78
C ARG A 310 13.18 -9.28 -7.97
N GLY A 311 12.83 -8.91 -9.20
CA GLY A 311 13.25 -9.63 -10.40
C GLY A 311 12.70 -11.06 -10.48
N ASP A 312 11.56 -11.36 -9.83
CA ASP A 312 10.97 -12.70 -9.81
C ASP A 312 10.02 -12.89 -10.99
N VAL A 313 10.61 -13.07 -12.17
CA VAL A 313 9.90 -13.18 -13.47
C VAL A 313 8.91 -14.35 -13.48
N ALA A 314 9.24 -15.48 -12.84
CA ALA A 314 8.38 -16.65 -12.79
C ALA A 314 7.09 -16.42 -11.97
N ARG A 315 7.15 -15.59 -10.92
CA ARG A 315 5.95 -15.18 -10.17
C ARG A 315 5.18 -14.08 -10.87
N LEU A 316 5.87 -13.17 -11.55
CA LEU A 316 5.25 -12.10 -12.30
C LEU A 316 4.26 -12.65 -13.33
N LYS A 317 4.64 -13.70 -14.08
CA LYS A 317 3.76 -14.38 -15.06
C LYS A 317 2.42 -14.86 -14.50
N ARG A 318 2.35 -15.21 -13.22
CA ARG A 318 1.18 -15.86 -12.60
C ARG A 318 0.40 -14.96 -11.65
N CYS A 319 0.97 -13.82 -11.25
CA CYS A 319 0.41 -13.04 -10.15
C CYS A 319 -0.91 -12.32 -10.52
N THR A 320 -1.08 -11.99 -11.80
CA THR A 320 -2.29 -11.37 -12.36
C THR A 320 -3.37 -12.37 -12.75
N ALA A 321 -3.14 -13.68 -12.63
CA ALA A 321 -4.14 -14.68 -12.94
C ALA A 321 -5.39 -14.51 -12.04
N ILE A 322 -6.57 -14.47 -12.68
CA ILE A 322 -7.86 -14.32 -12.00
C ILE A 322 -8.24 -15.60 -11.25
N THR A 323 -7.89 -16.74 -11.85
CA THR A 323 -7.99 -18.06 -11.25
C THR A 323 -6.57 -18.60 -11.08
N THR A 324 -6.21 -18.98 -9.86
CA THR A 324 -4.93 -19.61 -9.55
C THR A 324 -5.17 -21.04 -9.11
N GLY A 325 -4.55 -21.99 -9.79
CA GLY A 325 -4.68 -23.41 -9.51
C GLY A 325 -4.12 -24.21 -10.69
N SER A 326 -3.68 -25.41 -10.43
CA SER A 326 -3.27 -26.40 -11.43
C SER A 326 -4.17 -27.62 -11.37
N GLU A 327 -4.04 -28.50 -12.36
CA GLU A 327 -4.66 -29.83 -12.32
C GLU A 327 -4.37 -30.52 -10.97
N GLY A 328 -5.42 -31.05 -10.34
CA GLY A 328 -5.33 -31.71 -9.03
C GLY A 328 -5.33 -30.79 -7.79
N THR A 329 -5.39 -29.46 -7.96
CA THR A 329 -5.60 -28.52 -6.83
C THR A 329 -6.98 -27.88 -6.89
N ILE A 330 -7.51 -27.52 -5.72
CA ILE A 330 -8.70 -26.68 -5.64
C ILE A 330 -8.31 -25.26 -6.10
N PRO A 331 -8.87 -24.77 -7.22
CA PRO A 331 -8.56 -23.44 -7.73
C PRO A 331 -9.02 -22.34 -6.78
N ARG A 332 -8.29 -21.23 -6.77
CA ARG A 332 -8.65 -20.01 -6.07
C ARG A 332 -9.04 -18.93 -7.06
N VAL A 333 -10.19 -18.32 -6.85
CA VAL A 333 -10.74 -17.27 -7.72
C VAL A 333 -10.72 -15.93 -7.00
N LYS A 334 -10.60 -14.85 -7.78
CA LYS A 334 -10.51 -13.47 -7.28
C LYS A 334 -11.57 -12.57 -7.93
N PRO A 335 -12.83 -12.62 -7.47
CA PRO A 335 -13.90 -11.81 -8.05
C PRO A 335 -13.66 -10.29 -7.93
N LEU A 336 -12.94 -9.84 -6.90
CA LEU A 336 -12.62 -8.41 -6.66
C LEU A 336 -11.36 -7.93 -7.39
N LYS A 337 -10.79 -8.72 -8.32
CA LYS A 337 -9.50 -8.43 -8.97
C LYS A 337 -9.38 -7.02 -9.55
N TYR A 338 -10.48 -6.44 -10.05
CA TYR A 338 -10.51 -5.12 -10.70
C TYR A 338 -11.27 -4.06 -9.89
N SER A 339 -11.59 -4.36 -8.63
CA SER A 339 -12.27 -3.47 -7.68
C SER A 339 -11.24 -2.78 -6.78
N TYR A 340 -11.33 -1.47 -6.62
CA TYR A 340 -10.37 -0.72 -5.82
C TYR A 340 -10.65 -0.92 -4.33
N GLU A 341 -9.62 -0.92 -3.49
CA GLU A 341 -9.77 -1.03 -2.03
C GLU A 341 -10.66 0.07 -1.47
N LYS A 342 -10.53 1.31 -1.98
CA LYS A 342 -11.37 2.45 -1.58
C LYS A 342 -12.85 2.20 -1.89
N GLU A 343 -13.16 1.60 -3.03
CA GLU A 343 -14.54 1.26 -3.39
C GLU A 343 -15.11 0.17 -2.50
N ILE A 344 -14.31 -0.84 -2.15
CA ILE A 344 -14.68 -1.88 -1.20
C ILE A 344 -15.01 -1.28 0.18
N VAL A 345 -14.17 -0.35 0.67
CA VAL A 345 -14.42 0.38 1.92
C VAL A 345 -15.72 1.19 1.84
N MET A 346 -15.92 1.93 0.74
CA MET A 346 -17.14 2.72 0.52
C MET A 346 -18.38 1.84 0.48
N TYR A 347 -18.32 0.71 -0.23
CA TYR A 347 -19.41 -0.26 -0.31
C TYR A 347 -19.74 -0.84 1.06
N ALA A 348 -18.74 -1.30 1.81
CA ALA A 348 -18.93 -1.81 3.17
C ALA A 348 -19.55 -0.77 4.10
N HIS A 349 -19.07 0.48 4.04
CA HIS A 349 -19.57 1.57 4.86
C HIS A 349 -21.04 1.90 4.55
N TYR A 350 -21.38 2.10 3.27
CA TYR A 350 -22.73 2.49 2.90
C TYR A 350 -23.77 1.37 3.10
N LYS A 351 -23.39 0.11 2.89
CA LYS A 351 -24.21 -1.07 3.22
C LYS A 351 -24.22 -1.39 4.72
N LYS A 352 -23.43 -0.69 5.54
CA LYS A 352 -23.28 -0.91 6.98
C LYS A 352 -22.89 -2.35 7.33
N LEU A 353 -22.01 -2.95 6.52
CA LEU A 353 -21.54 -4.31 6.76
C LEU A 353 -20.68 -4.34 8.02
N VAL A 354 -20.87 -5.38 8.83
CA VAL A 354 -20.06 -5.60 10.03
C VAL A 354 -18.74 -6.25 9.61
N TYR A 355 -17.64 -5.53 9.76
CA TYR A 355 -16.30 -6.05 9.49
C TYR A 355 -15.31 -5.65 10.57
N PHE A 356 -14.25 -6.45 10.71
CA PHE A 356 -13.14 -6.19 11.60
C PHE A 356 -12.09 -5.33 10.88
N SER A 357 -11.76 -4.17 11.46
CA SER A 357 -10.89 -3.16 10.84
C SER A 357 -9.46 -3.14 11.37
N THR A 358 -9.21 -3.74 12.53
CA THR A 358 -7.88 -3.71 13.16
C THR A 358 -6.88 -4.49 12.31
N GLU A 359 -5.70 -3.93 12.08
CA GLU A 359 -4.60 -4.62 11.39
C GLU A 359 -3.91 -5.63 12.32
N CYS A 360 -3.31 -6.66 11.72
CA CYS A 360 -2.57 -7.66 12.47
C CYS A 360 -1.34 -7.04 13.19
N VAL A 361 -1.15 -7.39 14.46
CA VAL A 361 -0.05 -6.90 15.33
C VAL A 361 1.37 -7.22 14.78
N PHE A 362 1.45 -8.13 13.81
CA PHE A 362 2.69 -8.52 13.14
C PHE A 362 2.85 -7.93 11.73
N ALA A 363 1.80 -7.33 11.16
CA ALA A 363 1.80 -6.77 9.80
C ALA A 363 2.80 -5.61 9.55
N PRO A 364 3.09 -4.69 10.50
CA PRO A 364 3.96 -3.55 10.23
C PRO A 364 5.38 -3.89 9.77
N ASN A 365 5.85 -5.11 10.04
CA ASN A 365 7.19 -5.57 9.62
C ASN A 365 7.19 -6.25 8.24
N ALA A 366 6.06 -6.28 7.54
CA ALA A 366 5.94 -6.96 6.25
C ALA A 366 6.43 -6.07 5.10
N TYR A 367 7.23 -6.64 4.21
CA TYR A 367 7.74 -5.95 3.02
C TYR A 367 6.64 -5.34 2.14
N ARG A 368 5.44 -5.95 2.13
CA ARG A 368 4.28 -5.46 1.39
C ARG A 368 3.89 -4.02 1.78
N GLY A 369 4.14 -3.60 3.02
CA GLY A 369 3.87 -2.23 3.47
C GLY A 369 4.62 -1.17 2.66
N HIS A 370 5.85 -1.46 2.21
CA HIS A 370 6.62 -0.52 1.36
C HIS A 370 6.03 -0.40 -0.05
N ALA A 371 5.62 -1.53 -0.65
CA ALA A 371 4.98 -1.52 -1.96
C ALA A 371 3.63 -0.79 -1.91
N ARG A 372 2.86 -0.98 -0.82
CA ARG A 372 1.62 -0.24 -0.58
C ARG A 372 1.83 1.26 -0.49
N ALA A 373 2.80 1.71 0.31
CA ALA A 373 3.11 3.14 0.44
C ALA A 373 3.45 3.77 -0.92
N LEU A 374 4.32 3.12 -1.69
CA LEU A 374 4.68 3.56 -3.04
C LEU A 374 3.46 3.61 -3.98
N LEU A 375 2.63 2.55 -3.97
CA LEU A 375 1.42 2.52 -4.80
C LEU A 375 0.45 3.66 -4.43
N LYS A 376 0.28 3.95 -3.14
CA LYS A 376 -0.57 5.05 -2.67
C LYS A 376 -0.04 6.42 -3.06
N ASP A 377 1.28 6.61 -3.12
CA ASP A 377 1.86 7.85 -3.61
C ASP A 377 1.68 8.03 -5.12
N MET A 378 1.76 6.94 -5.88
CA MET A 378 1.42 6.96 -7.32
C MET A 378 -0.07 7.23 -7.57
N GLU A 379 -0.95 6.62 -6.77
CA GLU A 379 -2.41 6.76 -6.86
C GLU A 379 -2.85 8.22 -6.67
N LYS A 380 -2.16 8.98 -5.79
CA LYS A 380 -2.44 10.41 -5.58
C LYS A 380 -2.19 11.27 -6.83
N ILE A 381 -1.22 10.87 -7.66
CA ILE A 381 -0.86 11.60 -8.88
C ILE A 381 -1.78 11.16 -10.03
N ARG A 382 -1.99 9.85 -10.17
CA ARG A 382 -2.79 9.26 -11.25
C ARG A 382 -3.62 8.09 -10.71
N PRO A 383 -4.93 8.26 -10.47
CA PRO A 383 -5.78 7.21 -9.90
C PRO A 383 -5.79 5.92 -10.72
N THR A 384 -5.69 6.00 -12.06
CA THR A 384 -5.69 4.83 -12.95
C THR A 384 -4.44 3.96 -12.81
N CYS A 385 -3.39 4.40 -12.09
CA CYS A 385 -2.12 3.69 -12.02
C CYS A 385 -2.27 2.25 -11.50
N ILE A 386 -3.24 1.97 -10.63
CA ILE A 386 -3.51 0.62 -10.12
C ILE A 386 -3.90 -0.31 -11.28
N MET A 387 -4.82 0.12 -12.14
CA MET A 387 -5.24 -0.65 -13.31
C MET A 387 -4.14 -0.71 -14.37
N ASP A 388 -3.41 0.38 -14.58
CA ASP A 388 -2.30 0.45 -15.53
C ASP A 388 -1.18 -0.56 -15.15
N ILE A 389 -0.91 -0.72 -13.85
CA ILE A 389 0.05 -1.73 -13.33
C ILE A 389 -0.48 -3.15 -13.52
N ILE A 390 -1.77 -3.40 -13.25
CA ILE A 390 -2.38 -4.73 -13.46
C ILE A 390 -2.31 -5.08 -14.95
N TYR A 391 -2.73 -4.17 -15.83
CA TYR A 391 -2.69 -4.33 -17.27
C TYR A 391 -1.26 -4.58 -17.78
N SER A 392 -0.29 -3.82 -17.26
CA SER A 392 1.14 -4.06 -17.55
C SER A 392 1.56 -5.47 -17.14
N GLY A 393 1.13 -5.96 -15.97
CA GLY A 393 1.41 -7.32 -15.52
C GLY A 393 0.69 -8.41 -16.33
N GLU A 394 -0.46 -8.12 -16.93
CA GLU A 394 -1.20 -9.05 -17.81
C GLU A 394 -0.63 -9.12 -19.23
N THR A 395 -0.14 -8.00 -19.75
CA THR A 395 0.40 -7.88 -21.12
C THR A 395 1.89 -8.17 -21.22
N MET A 396 2.60 -8.24 -20.09
CA MET A 396 4.04 -8.45 -20.08
C MET A 396 4.43 -9.82 -20.66
N SER A 397 5.05 -9.80 -21.84
CA SER A 397 5.65 -10.96 -22.47
C SER A 397 6.96 -11.34 -21.78
N ILE A 398 7.01 -12.55 -21.25
CA ILE A 398 8.20 -13.12 -20.61
C ILE A 398 8.87 -14.10 -21.57
N LYS A 399 10.19 -14.02 -21.72
CA LYS A 399 10.98 -14.92 -22.57
C LYS A 399 10.66 -16.40 -22.21
N GLU A 400 10.41 -17.23 -23.22
CA GLU A 400 9.98 -18.64 -23.07
C GLU A 400 10.93 -19.51 -22.23
N GLN A 401 12.19 -19.09 -22.11
CA GLN A 401 13.29 -19.76 -21.41
C GLN A 401 13.14 -19.77 -19.87
N VAL A 402 12.11 -19.11 -19.31
CA VAL A 402 11.82 -19.16 -17.87
C VAL A 402 11.08 -20.46 -17.55
N SER A 403 11.81 -21.45 -17.03
CA SER A 403 11.22 -22.70 -16.55
C SER A 403 10.33 -22.46 -15.34
N LEU A 404 9.06 -22.84 -15.45
CA LEU A 404 8.17 -22.89 -14.31
C LEU A 404 8.50 -24.14 -13.47
N PRO A 405 8.50 -24.05 -12.13
CA PRO A 405 8.68 -25.24 -11.30
C PRO A 405 7.62 -26.29 -11.61
N THR A 406 8.04 -27.54 -11.83
CA THR A 406 7.12 -28.66 -11.98
C THR A 406 6.33 -28.84 -10.68
N GLN A 407 5.02 -29.05 -10.82
CA GLN A 407 4.16 -29.33 -9.68
C GLN A 407 4.10 -30.84 -9.44
N GLY A 408 4.19 -31.21 -8.18
CA GLY A 408 3.99 -32.57 -7.71
C GLY A 408 3.25 -32.56 -6.38
N VAL A 409 3.27 -33.70 -5.71
CA VAL A 409 2.69 -33.87 -4.36
C VAL A 409 3.79 -33.97 -3.32
N CYS A 410 3.56 -33.38 -2.16
CA CYS A 410 4.46 -33.50 -1.02
C CYS A 410 4.45 -34.92 -0.49
N THR A 411 5.62 -35.56 -0.36
CA THR A 411 5.75 -36.93 0.15
C THR A 411 5.31 -37.08 1.62
N ARG A 412 5.21 -35.99 2.38
CA ARG A 412 4.82 -36.02 3.80
C ARG A 412 3.34 -35.76 4.05
N CYS A 413 2.74 -34.82 3.33
CA CYS A 413 1.37 -34.39 3.58
C CYS A 413 0.44 -34.57 2.40
N ASN A 414 0.95 -35.08 1.27
CA ASN A 414 0.22 -35.31 0.02
C ASN A 414 -0.44 -34.07 -0.61
N PHE A 415 -0.18 -32.87 -0.09
CA PHE A 415 -0.62 -31.61 -0.70
C PHE A 415 0.35 -31.14 -1.79
N VAL A 416 -0.17 -30.33 -2.71
CA VAL A 416 0.60 -29.85 -3.86
C VAL A 416 1.82 -29.03 -3.46
N SER A 417 2.91 -29.32 -4.13
CA SER A 417 4.23 -28.78 -3.85
C SER A 417 5.09 -28.79 -5.11
N SER A 418 5.94 -27.79 -5.27
CA SER A 418 6.97 -27.77 -6.32
C SER A 418 8.28 -28.45 -5.89
N GLN A 419 8.28 -29.09 -4.72
CA GLN A 419 9.42 -29.77 -4.10
C GLN A 419 8.92 -31.07 -3.48
N ALA A 420 9.80 -32.07 -3.32
CA ALA A 420 9.45 -33.36 -2.72
C ALA A 420 8.80 -33.22 -1.34
N VAL A 421 9.31 -32.30 -0.51
CA VAL A 421 8.68 -31.91 0.76
C VAL A 421 8.25 -30.45 0.67
N CYS A 422 6.98 -30.18 0.95
CA CYS A 422 6.44 -28.83 0.84
C CYS A 422 6.99 -27.88 1.90
N LYS A 423 6.94 -26.58 1.59
CA LYS A 423 7.47 -25.54 2.48
C LYS A 423 6.86 -25.58 3.88
N ALA A 424 5.57 -25.87 3.98
CA ALA A 424 4.88 -25.97 5.27
C ALA A 424 5.46 -27.09 6.13
N CYS A 425 5.68 -28.29 5.56
CA CYS A 425 6.27 -29.41 6.27
C CYS A 425 7.71 -29.13 6.72
N VAL A 426 8.50 -28.42 5.90
CA VAL A 426 9.87 -28.01 6.27
C VAL A 426 9.85 -27.02 7.44
N LEU A 427 8.99 -26.01 7.39
CA LEU A 427 8.86 -25.01 8.45
C LEU A 427 8.36 -25.64 9.76
N LEU A 428 7.39 -26.55 9.67
CA LEU A 428 6.83 -27.25 10.82
C LEU A 428 7.87 -28.17 11.49
N GLU A 429 8.64 -28.91 10.70
CA GLU A 429 9.75 -29.71 11.24
C GLU A 429 10.80 -28.84 11.92
N GLY A 430 11.11 -27.68 11.33
CA GLY A 430 11.99 -26.68 11.94
C GLY A 430 11.51 -26.23 13.32
N LEU A 431 10.22 -25.94 13.46
CA LEU A 431 9.63 -25.57 14.75
C LEU A 431 9.70 -26.73 15.76
N ASN A 432 9.32 -27.93 15.36
CA ASN A 432 9.30 -29.11 16.24
C ASN A 432 10.70 -29.54 16.70
N LYS A 433 11.75 -29.27 15.91
CA LYS A 433 13.14 -29.56 16.26
C LYS A 433 13.86 -28.41 16.98
N GLY A 434 13.18 -27.30 17.29
CA GLY A 434 13.83 -26.12 17.87
C GLY A 434 14.80 -25.41 16.91
N LEU A 435 14.68 -25.66 15.60
CA LEU A 435 15.44 -25.03 14.53
C LEU A 435 14.52 -24.12 13.69
N PRO A 436 13.97 -23.02 14.23
CA PRO A 436 12.98 -22.21 13.52
C PRO A 436 13.53 -21.52 12.26
N LYS A 437 14.85 -21.42 12.12
CA LYS A 437 15.48 -20.88 10.90
C LYS A 437 15.50 -21.89 9.75
N LEU A 438 15.15 -23.15 10.01
CA LEU A 438 15.04 -24.20 9.01
C LEU A 438 13.97 -23.81 7.98
N GLY A 439 14.39 -23.60 6.74
CA GLY A 439 13.49 -23.13 5.68
C GLY A 439 13.32 -21.61 5.57
N ILE A 440 14.04 -20.78 6.32
CA ILE A 440 14.06 -19.33 6.09
C ILE A 440 15.38 -18.94 5.41
N GLY A 441 15.31 -18.37 4.20
CA GLY A 441 16.49 -17.91 3.44
C GLY A 441 17.04 -18.92 2.43
N LYS A 442 18.29 -18.70 1.97
CA LYS A 442 18.94 -19.47 0.90
C LYS A 442 19.19 -20.93 1.32
N SER A 443 18.96 -21.87 0.38
CA SER A 443 19.08 -23.33 0.60
C SER A 443 20.46 -23.76 1.15
N SER A 444 21.55 -23.10 0.72
CA SER A 444 22.91 -23.38 1.21
C SER A 444 23.08 -23.14 2.71
N LYS A 445 22.45 -22.09 3.25
CA LYS A 445 22.49 -21.77 4.69
C LYS A 445 21.69 -22.79 5.50
N VAL A 446 20.60 -23.29 4.95
CA VAL A 446 19.76 -24.33 5.58
C VAL A 446 20.50 -25.66 5.67
N LYS A 447 21.18 -26.08 4.59
CA LYS A 447 22.00 -27.32 4.59
C LYS A 447 23.10 -27.29 5.65
N ARG A 448 23.75 -26.14 5.83
CA ARG A 448 24.80 -25.98 6.86
C ARG A 448 24.24 -26.13 8.28
N ILE A 449 23.08 -25.53 8.56
CA ILE A 449 22.42 -25.62 9.86
C ILE A 449 22.02 -27.08 10.18
N LEU A 450 21.52 -27.82 9.18
CA LEU A 450 21.19 -29.23 9.35
C LEU A 450 22.43 -30.07 9.66
N ALA A 451 23.52 -29.89 8.89
CA ALA A 451 24.77 -30.61 9.14
C ALA A 451 25.35 -30.30 10.54
N GLU A 452 25.30 -29.04 10.97
CA GLU A 452 25.71 -28.64 12.33
C GLU A 452 24.82 -29.26 13.42
N TYR A 453 23.51 -29.39 13.19
CA TYR A 453 22.58 -30.01 14.13
C TYR A 453 22.76 -31.53 14.22
N ASP A 454 22.89 -32.20 13.08
CA ASP A 454 23.08 -33.65 13.02
C ASP A 454 24.42 -34.05 13.68
N LEU A 455 25.48 -33.25 13.51
CA LEU A 455 26.74 -33.42 14.23
C LEU A 455 26.59 -33.27 15.75
N LYS A 456 25.83 -32.28 16.21
CA LYS A 456 25.57 -32.09 17.66
C LYS A 456 24.74 -33.22 18.25
N GLN A 457 23.71 -33.68 17.54
CA GLN A 457 22.88 -34.80 17.98
C GLN A 457 23.66 -36.12 17.97
N ALA A 458 24.59 -36.33 17.03
CA ALA A 458 25.49 -37.48 17.03
C ALA A 458 26.49 -37.44 18.21
N GLN A 459 26.88 -36.25 18.66
CA GLN A 459 27.74 -36.07 19.83
C GLN A 459 26.97 -36.24 21.15
N GLU A 460 25.71 -35.79 21.22
CA GLU A 460 24.87 -35.89 22.43
C GLU A 460 24.22 -37.27 22.62
N ASN A 461 23.99 -38.03 21.55
CA ASN A 461 23.45 -39.41 21.61
C ASN A 461 24.52 -40.49 21.54
N ALA A 462 25.81 -40.13 21.64
CA ALA A 462 26.87 -41.13 21.78
C ALA A 462 26.71 -41.83 23.15
N PRO A 463 26.71 -43.17 23.21
CA PRO A 463 26.64 -43.87 24.48
C PRO A 463 27.85 -43.46 25.33
N ASN A 464 27.61 -43.00 26.56
CA ASN A 464 28.66 -42.81 27.57
C ASN A 464 29.36 -44.16 27.79
N GLY A 465 30.49 -44.36 27.13
CA GLY A 465 31.22 -45.62 27.16
C GLY A 465 32.49 -45.58 26.33
N SER A 466 33.58 -45.19 26.99
CA SER A 466 34.98 -45.53 26.67
C SER A 466 35.46 -45.28 25.24
N LEU A 467 36.08 -44.12 25.00
CA LEU A 467 37.11 -43.98 23.97
C LEU A 467 38.48 -43.72 24.62
N GLU A 468 38.80 -44.51 25.64
CA GLU A 468 40.12 -44.55 26.27
C GLU A 468 40.99 -45.71 25.74
N ASN A 469 40.54 -46.47 24.75
CA ASN A 469 41.26 -47.63 24.19
C ASN A 469 41.19 -47.71 22.66
N ALA A 470 41.78 -46.74 21.96
CA ALA A 470 42.07 -46.91 20.52
C ALA A 470 43.27 -46.09 20.02
N ILE A 471 44.22 -45.72 20.89
CA ILE A 471 45.56 -45.27 20.47
C ILE A 471 46.57 -45.88 21.44
N LYS A 472 46.77 -47.18 21.33
CA LYS A 472 48.01 -47.88 21.67
C LYS A 472 48.21 -48.88 20.56
N ASP A 473 48.92 -48.44 19.54
CA ASP A 473 49.99 -49.18 18.87
C ASP A 473 50.45 -48.34 17.67
N LEU A 474 51.77 -48.31 17.48
CA LEU A 474 52.56 -47.64 16.43
C LEU A 474 53.27 -46.34 16.87
N ASP A 475 54.24 -46.52 17.77
CA ASP A 475 55.58 -45.96 17.54
C ASP A 475 56.18 -46.65 16.29
N ASP A 476 56.58 -45.90 15.27
CA ASP A 476 58.00 -45.65 15.01
C ASP A 476 58.21 -44.61 13.88
N ASP A 477 59.32 -43.88 14.02
CA ASP A 477 59.64 -42.59 13.44
C ASP A 477 60.14 -42.65 11.98
N SER A 478 59.77 -41.66 11.14
CA SER A 478 60.69 -40.87 10.30
C SER A 478 59.98 -39.96 9.29
N THR A 479 59.89 -38.68 9.70
CA THR A 479 60.28 -37.48 8.94
C THR A 479 59.78 -37.28 7.49
N SER A 480 58.88 -36.29 7.30
CA SER A 480 59.22 -35.09 6.51
C SER A 480 58.32 -33.89 6.81
N GLN A 481 58.98 -32.74 6.83
CA GLN A 481 58.66 -31.47 7.46
C GLN A 481 57.48 -30.66 6.86
N LEU A 482 56.65 -30.16 7.78
CA LEU A 482 55.88 -28.90 7.80
C LEU A 482 56.83 -27.67 7.77
N PRO A 483 56.41 -26.42 7.45
CA PRO A 483 55.69 -25.64 8.47
C PRO A 483 54.69 -24.55 8.03
N ASN A 484 53.94 -24.19 9.06
CA ASN A 484 52.88 -23.20 9.18
C ASN A 484 53.39 -21.76 9.40
N ARG A 485 52.50 -20.81 9.04
CA ARG A 485 52.26 -19.46 9.63
C ARG A 485 53.36 -18.38 9.56
N THR A 486 52.98 -17.21 9.03
CA THR A 486 52.77 -15.98 9.84
C THR A 486 52.06 -14.86 9.05
N LYS A 487 51.39 -13.97 9.82
CA LYS A 487 50.65 -12.76 9.41
C LYS A 487 51.59 -11.63 8.96
N SER A 488 51.17 -10.78 8.00
CA SER A 488 51.17 -9.30 8.10
C SER A 488 50.94 -8.61 6.74
N GLY A 489 50.08 -7.58 6.74
CA GLY A 489 50.39 -6.26 6.16
C GLY A 489 50.45 -6.04 4.64
N THR A 490 49.41 -5.40 4.11
CA THR A 490 49.40 -4.24 3.19
C THR A 490 50.34 -4.10 1.97
N SER A 491 49.69 -3.65 0.90
CA SER A 491 50.10 -2.68 -0.14
C SER A 491 50.80 -3.15 -1.43
N ASN A 492 50.06 -2.92 -2.53
CA ASN A 492 50.43 -2.36 -3.84
C ASN A 492 51.87 -2.50 -4.34
N ASN A 493 52.02 -3.04 -5.56
CA ASN A 493 52.63 -2.28 -6.65
C ASN A 493 52.38 -2.91 -8.05
N LYS A 494 52.19 -2.01 -9.02
CA LYS A 494 52.19 -2.21 -10.47
C LYS A 494 53.62 -2.50 -10.98
N ALA A 495 53.72 -3.33 -12.02
CA ALA A 495 54.66 -3.26 -13.16
C ALA A 495 54.20 -4.32 -14.19
N GLU A 496 53.63 -3.98 -15.35
CA GLU A 496 54.32 -3.70 -16.63
C GLU A 496 55.51 -4.64 -16.94
N ASN A 497 55.38 -5.59 -17.88
CA ASN A 497 55.58 -5.40 -19.32
C ASN A 497 55.77 -6.74 -20.07
N GLY A 498 55.31 -6.79 -21.33
CA GLY A 498 56.00 -7.50 -22.43
C GLY A 498 55.33 -8.79 -22.96
N VAL A 499 54.48 -8.70 -24.00
CA VAL A 499 54.80 -8.88 -25.44
C VAL A 499 54.53 -10.31 -25.93
N LEU A 500 53.54 -10.46 -26.84
CA LEU A 500 53.68 -11.12 -28.15
C LEU A 500 52.49 -10.75 -29.06
N LYS A 501 52.85 -10.29 -30.28
CA LYS A 501 52.01 -9.87 -31.43
C LYS A 501 51.37 -11.10 -32.10
N GLU A 502 50.26 -11.03 -32.85
CA GLU A 502 50.13 -10.55 -34.25
C GLU A 502 48.62 -10.46 -34.64
N THR A 503 48.13 -9.28 -35.06
CA THR A 503 47.72 -8.85 -36.44
C THR A 503 46.50 -9.61 -37.03
N ASN A 504 45.42 -8.98 -37.52
CA ASN A 504 45.34 -7.99 -38.60
C ASN A 504 44.09 -7.08 -38.55
N ASN A 505 44.29 -5.86 -39.07
CA ASN A 505 43.38 -4.74 -39.27
C ASN A 505 42.29 -4.97 -40.33
N CYS A 506 41.19 -4.22 -40.22
CA CYS A 506 40.72 -3.41 -41.35
C CYS A 506 40.16 -2.06 -40.87
N THR A 507 40.52 -1.01 -41.59
CA THR A 507 40.53 0.39 -41.19
C THR A 507 39.50 1.26 -41.93
N SER A 508 39.11 2.35 -41.26
CA SER A 508 38.85 3.72 -41.76
C SER A 508 37.63 4.05 -42.65
N LYS A 509 36.78 4.93 -42.08
CA LYS A 509 36.27 6.22 -42.58
C LYS A 509 35.64 6.28 -43.99
N ASN A 510 34.31 6.55 -44.02
CA ASN A 510 33.77 7.79 -44.60
C ASN A 510 32.27 7.95 -44.30
N CYS A 511 31.90 9.17 -43.89
CA CYS A 511 30.53 9.64 -43.71
C CYS A 511 29.87 10.00 -45.05
N CYS A 512 28.55 9.78 -45.09
CA CYS A 512 27.50 10.51 -45.81
C CYS A 512 27.56 10.69 -47.34
N SER A 513 26.63 10.05 -48.06
CA SER A 513 25.67 10.71 -48.98
C SER A 513 24.85 9.68 -49.77
N GLY A 514 23.56 9.96 -49.97
CA GLY A 514 22.77 9.33 -51.05
C GLY A 514 21.51 8.59 -50.62
N LYS A 515 20.37 9.21 -50.93
CA LYS A 515 18.99 8.69 -50.83
C LYS A 515 18.81 7.37 -51.58
N CYS A 516 18.00 6.46 -51.04
CA CYS A 516 17.18 5.53 -51.81
C CYS A 516 15.81 5.36 -51.16
N SER A 517 14.79 5.42 -52.01
CA SER A 517 13.36 5.61 -51.77
C SER A 517 12.55 4.34 -52.01
N ASN A 518 11.28 4.39 -51.57
CA ASN A 518 10.13 3.54 -51.89
C ASN A 518 10.11 2.14 -51.25
N THR A 519 8.98 1.60 -50.76
CA THR A 519 7.57 1.98 -50.67
C THR A 519 6.94 0.81 -49.91
N ASP A 520 6.25 1.02 -48.79
CA ASP A 520 5.38 -0.02 -48.23
C ASP A 520 4.00 0.56 -47.91
N LYS A 521 3.00 -0.09 -48.50
CA LYS A 521 1.58 0.26 -48.51
C LYS A 521 0.98 0.17 -47.10
N PRO A 522 0.03 1.04 -46.73
CA PRO A 522 -0.79 0.80 -45.55
C PRO A 522 -1.76 -0.36 -45.83
N VAL A 523 -1.83 -1.30 -44.89
CA VAL A 523 -2.74 -2.45 -44.93
C VAL A 523 -4.16 -1.98 -44.60
N GLU A 524 -5.07 -2.02 -45.58
CA GLU A 524 -6.50 -1.78 -45.38
C GLU A 524 -7.11 -2.86 -44.47
N ASN A 525 -7.69 -2.44 -43.35
CA ASN A 525 -8.32 -3.32 -42.38
C ASN A 525 -9.85 -3.20 -42.51
N SER A 526 -10.42 -3.88 -43.51
CA SER A 526 -11.84 -3.79 -43.89
C SER A 526 -12.81 -4.09 -42.73
N LYS A 527 -12.37 -4.81 -41.70
CA LYS A 527 -13.18 -5.09 -40.49
C LYS A 527 -13.36 -3.88 -39.58
N ILE A 528 -12.46 -2.90 -39.60
CA ILE A 528 -12.53 -1.71 -38.75
C ILE A 528 -13.46 -0.67 -39.36
N ASN A 529 -13.39 -0.46 -40.68
CA ASN A 529 -14.25 0.51 -41.37
C ASN A 529 -15.73 0.09 -41.35
N THR A 530 -16.01 -1.23 -41.43
CA THR A 530 -17.37 -1.77 -41.33
C THR A 530 -18.00 -1.55 -39.93
N LEU A 531 -17.18 -1.46 -38.88
CA LEU A 531 -17.66 -1.20 -37.52
C LEU A 531 -17.95 0.28 -37.27
N LEU A 532 -17.25 1.20 -37.93
CA LEU A 532 -17.47 2.65 -37.77
C LEU A 532 -18.79 3.09 -38.42
N GLU A 533 -19.13 2.53 -39.59
CA GLU A 533 -20.43 2.74 -40.24
C GLU A 533 -21.61 2.16 -39.42
N GLN A 534 -21.40 1.06 -38.69
CA GLN A 534 -22.42 0.43 -37.88
C GLN A 534 -22.82 1.28 -36.65
N TYR A 535 -21.93 2.14 -36.17
CA TYR A 535 -22.14 2.96 -34.97
C TYR A 535 -22.27 4.47 -35.26
N GLY A 536 -22.28 4.89 -36.53
CA GLY A 536 -22.65 6.25 -36.94
C GLY A 536 -21.75 7.36 -36.40
N LEU A 537 -20.45 7.08 -36.22
CA LEU A 537 -19.47 8.06 -35.78
C LEU A 537 -18.56 8.44 -36.96
N ASP A 538 -19.04 9.33 -37.83
CA ASP A 538 -18.22 9.97 -38.86
C ASP A 538 -17.63 11.27 -38.29
N GLU A 539 -16.29 11.33 -38.19
CA GLU A 539 -15.59 12.60 -38.02
C GLU A 539 -15.61 13.35 -39.35
N THR A 540 -16.48 14.34 -39.45
CA THR A 540 -16.33 15.42 -40.43
C THR A 540 -16.01 16.73 -39.72
N SER A 541 -14.94 17.33 -40.21
CA SER A 541 -14.44 18.68 -39.99
C SER A 541 -15.52 19.76 -39.90
N ASN A 542 -15.35 20.72 -38.99
CA ASN A 542 -15.60 22.10 -39.35
C ASN A 542 -14.62 23.05 -38.64
N GLU A 543 -13.93 23.79 -39.50
CA GLU A 543 -13.16 24.98 -39.25
C GLU A 543 -14.05 26.06 -38.60
N ASN A 544 -13.49 26.80 -37.66
CA ASN A 544 -13.69 28.25 -37.55
C ASN A 544 -12.53 28.82 -36.74
N THR A 545 -11.51 29.24 -37.49
CA THR A 545 -10.49 30.20 -37.10
C THR A 545 -11.10 31.59 -37.10
N ASP A 546 -11.04 32.29 -35.97
CA ASP A 546 -10.98 33.75 -35.95
C ASP A 546 -9.67 34.16 -35.28
N GLU A 547 -8.84 34.83 -36.07
CA GLU A 547 -7.59 35.49 -35.70
C GLU A 547 -7.83 36.66 -34.73
N TYR A 548 -6.87 36.95 -33.85
CA TYR A 548 -6.24 38.28 -33.73
C TYR A 548 -5.02 38.23 -32.77
N THR A 549 -3.85 38.08 -33.40
CA THR A 549 -2.53 38.74 -33.20
C THR A 549 -2.00 39.23 -31.84
N HIS A 550 -0.75 38.82 -31.58
CA HIS A 550 0.44 39.57 -31.08
C HIS A 550 0.38 40.25 -29.69
N GLU A 551 1.41 40.29 -28.84
CA GLU A 551 2.88 40.36 -28.93
C GLU A 551 3.46 39.57 -27.72
N GLY A 552 4.57 38.83 -27.78
CA GLY A 552 5.92 39.31 -28.08
C GLY A 552 6.61 39.75 -26.79
N ASP A 553 7.42 38.87 -26.17
CA ASP A 553 8.73 39.27 -25.64
C ASP A 553 9.59 38.05 -25.30
N SER A 554 10.74 38.03 -25.96
CA SER A 554 11.88 37.11 -25.84
C SER A 554 13.02 37.84 -25.14
N ILE A 555 13.78 37.15 -24.27
CA ILE A 555 15.20 37.39 -23.91
C ILE A 555 15.68 36.08 -23.21
N GLU A 556 16.39 35.21 -23.93
CA GLU A 556 17.86 35.02 -23.97
C GLU A 556 18.49 34.21 -22.80
N ASN A 557 18.88 32.97 -23.17
CA ASN A 557 20.16 32.28 -22.96
C ASN A 557 20.95 32.37 -21.64
N GLY A 558 21.34 31.17 -21.17
CA GLY A 558 22.72 30.87 -20.77
C GLY A 558 22.92 30.56 -19.29
N ASP A 559 23.11 29.29 -18.94
CA ASP A 559 24.45 28.80 -18.57
C ASP A 559 24.44 27.29 -18.27
N ASP A 560 25.31 26.60 -19.01
CA ASP A 560 25.73 25.21 -18.83
C ASP A 560 26.56 25.04 -17.55
N LEU A 561 26.30 23.99 -16.76
CA LEU A 561 27.34 23.32 -15.98
C LEU A 561 27.09 21.81 -15.95
N LEU A 562 27.90 21.09 -16.73
CA LEU A 562 28.19 19.66 -16.58
C LEU A 562 29.21 19.43 -15.44
N ILE A 563 29.39 18.15 -15.07
CA ILE A 563 30.54 17.51 -14.37
C ILE A 563 30.23 17.08 -12.92
N ASN A 564 29.80 15.83 -12.69
CA ASN A 564 30.65 14.63 -12.46
C ASN A 564 29.95 13.55 -11.62
N ASP A 565 30.09 12.31 -12.10
CA ASP A 565 29.99 11.08 -11.31
C ASP A 565 31.16 10.99 -10.32
N ASP A 566 30.90 10.52 -9.10
CA ASP A 566 31.75 9.53 -8.42
C ASP A 566 31.04 8.94 -7.19
N GLU A 567 31.26 7.63 -7.02
CA GLU A 567 30.75 6.77 -5.98
C GLU A 567 31.27 7.14 -4.58
N ASP A 568 30.43 7.00 -3.54
CA ASP A 568 30.94 6.35 -2.32
C ASP A 568 29.85 5.79 -1.40
N THR A 569 30.27 4.75 -0.70
CA THR A 569 29.45 3.79 0.04
C THR A 569 29.36 4.08 1.54
N CYS A 570 28.32 3.50 2.15
CA CYS A 570 28.27 2.99 3.53
C CYS A 570 27.86 3.95 4.68
N GLY A 571 26.76 3.58 5.35
CA GLY A 571 26.84 3.28 6.79
C GLY A 571 26.13 4.23 7.78
N GLY A 572 25.06 3.73 8.41
CA GLY A 572 24.97 3.82 9.88
C GLY A 572 24.08 4.88 10.54
N SER A 573 22.81 4.50 10.72
CA SER A 573 22.02 4.67 11.97
C SER A 573 21.44 6.03 12.39
N CYS A 574 20.24 5.91 12.98
CA CYS A 574 19.47 6.86 13.79
C CYS A 574 18.80 8.04 13.02
N GLY A 575 17.53 8.37 13.24
CA GLY A 575 16.67 8.07 14.38
C GLY A 575 15.18 8.00 14.02
N LYS A 576 14.48 7.20 14.84
CA LYS A 576 13.03 7.15 14.99
C LYS A 576 12.44 8.55 15.22
N MET A 577 11.36 8.90 14.54
CA MET A 577 10.32 9.76 15.11
C MET A 577 8.94 9.23 14.70
N GLY A 578 8.03 9.28 15.67
CA GLY A 578 6.77 8.55 15.66
C GLY A 578 5.74 9.22 14.77
N SER A 579 4.96 8.38 14.11
CA SER A 579 3.70 8.71 13.46
C SER A 579 2.70 9.15 14.54
N LEU A 580 2.35 10.44 14.54
CA LEU A 580 1.16 10.93 15.24
C LEU A 580 -0.07 10.48 14.45
N GLN A 581 -0.95 9.78 15.17
CA GLN A 581 -2.34 9.56 14.80
C GLN A 581 -3.01 10.90 14.51
N ILE A 582 -3.77 10.96 13.41
CA ILE A 582 -4.93 11.83 13.33
C ILE A 582 -6.05 10.92 12.84
N GLY A 583 -6.99 10.61 13.74
CA GLY A 583 -8.25 10.02 13.37
C GLY A 583 -9.11 11.07 12.69
N PHE A 584 -9.77 10.66 11.60
CA PHE A 584 -11.20 10.82 11.36
C PHE A 584 -11.60 9.76 10.34
#